data_AF-A0A9E5UE78-F1
#
_entry.id   AF-A0A9E5UE78-F1
#
_cell.length_a   1.000
_cell.length_b   1.000
_cell.length_c   1.000
_cell.angle_alpha   90.00
_cell.angle_beta   90.00
_cell.angle_gamma   90.00
#
_symmetry.space_group_name_H-M   'P 1'
#
loop_
_entity.id
_entity.type
_entity.pdbx_description
1 polymer ?
#
loop_
_entity_poly.entity_id
_entity_poly.type
_entity_poly.pdbx_seq_one_letter_code
_entity_poly.pdbx_strand_id
1 'polypeptide(L)'
;LLSVWLVRSQITVTGVDYMEGMIPHHSIAILTSENAGIEDLRVRELADEIIEAQVREIKEMEWLIEDIRAHGLAETEEEANARPVPDFSGTLE
;
A
#
# COMPACT_ATOMS: atom_id res chain seq x y z
N LEU A 1 -18.83 -3.48 -11.71
CA LEU A 1 -18.69 -3.89 -13.13
C LEU A 1 -17.82 -2.93 -13.95
N LEU A 2 -17.72 -1.65 -13.59
CA LEU A 2 -16.73 -0.73 -14.20
C LEU A 2 -15.27 -1.08 -13.86
N SER A 3 -15.04 -1.77 -12.74
CA SER A 3 -13.73 -2.18 -12.23
C SER A 3 -13.05 -3.29 -13.03
N VAL A 4 -13.80 -4.15 -13.75
CA VAL A 4 -13.21 -5.26 -14.53
C VAL A 4 -12.81 -4.81 -15.95
N TRP A 5 -13.30 -3.66 -16.42
CA TRP A 5 -13.02 -3.17 -17.77
C TRP A 5 -11.62 -2.54 -17.93
N LEU A 6 -11.04 -1.99 -16.85
CA LEU A 6 -9.71 -1.37 -16.87
C LEU A 6 -8.54 -2.38 -16.90
N VAL A 7 -8.80 -3.68 -16.79
CA VAL A 7 -7.77 -4.73 -16.65
C VAL A 7 -7.16 -5.20 -17.99
N ARG A 8 -7.43 -4.53 -19.12
CA ARG A 8 -7.13 -5.08 -20.47
C ARG A 8 -6.12 -4.34 -21.35
N SER A 9 -5.28 -3.45 -20.83
CA SER A 9 -4.11 -2.96 -21.59
C SER A 9 -2.96 -2.52 -20.67
N GLN A 10 -2.40 -3.43 -19.87
CA GLN A 10 -1.22 -3.13 -19.06
C GLN A 10 0.07 -3.42 -19.85
N ILE A 11 0.39 -2.56 -20.82
CA ILE A 11 1.68 -2.65 -21.55
C ILE A 11 2.75 -1.70 -20.93
N THR A 12 2.38 -0.83 -19.98
CA THR A 12 3.32 0.13 -19.35
C THR A 12 3.01 0.47 -17.89
N VAL A 13 2.57 -0.47 -17.05
CA VAL A 13 2.44 -0.18 -15.61
C VAL A 13 3.84 -0.24 -14.98
N THR A 14 4.38 0.91 -14.61
CA THR A 14 5.64 1.00 -13.87
C THR A 14 5.44 0.64 -12.40
N GLY A 15 6.53 0.42 -11.66
CA GLY A 15 6.45 0.24 -10.20
C GLY A 15 5.78 1.41 -9.48
N VAL A 16 5.97 2.63 -9.97
CA VAL A 16 5.31 3.83 -9.43
C VAL A 16 3.81 3.79 -9.73
N ASP A 17 3.40 3.49 -10.96
CA ASP A 17 1.97 3.39 -11.33
C ASP A 17 1.25 2.32 -10.52
N TYR A 18 1.93 1.20 -10.24
CA TYR A 18 1.41 0.14 -9.37
C TYR A 18 1.11 0.67 -7.96
N MET A 19 2.08 1.34 -7.33
CA MET A 19 1.94 1.84 -5.96
C MET A 19 0.92 2.99 -5.87
N GLU A 20 0.89 3.90 -6.83
CA GLU A 20 -0.13 4.97 -6.90
C GLU A 20 -1.56 4.42 -7.06
N GLY A 21 -1.71 3.28 -7.73
CA GLY A 21 -2.98 2.55 -7.81
C GLY A 21 -3.32 1.78 -6.54
N MET A 22 -2.33 1.29 -5.80
CA MET A 22 -2.54 0.51 -4.58
C MET A 22 -2.83 1.36 -3.36
N ILE A 23 -2.28 2.57 -3.24
CA ILE A 23 -2.63 3.49 -2.15
C ILE A 23 -4.16 3.69 -2.01
N PRO A 24 -4.92 4.07 -3.05
CA PRO A 24 -6.37 4.20 -2.94
C PRO A 24 -7.09 2.86 -2.78
N HIS A 25 -6.55 1.76 -3.31
CA HIS A 25 -7.10 0.41 -3.09
C HIS A 25 -7.07 0.06 -1.59
N HIS A 26 -5.94 0.30 -0.94
CA HIS A 26 -5.74 0.09 0.50
C HIS A 26 -6.61 1.01 1.35
N SER A 27 -6.71 2.29 0.99
CA SER A 27 -7.57 3.24 1.68
C SER A 27 -9.05 2.83 1.69
N ILE A 28 -9.52 2.12 0.65
CA ILE A 28 -10.89 1.56 0.65
C ILE A 28 -11.05 0.48 1.73
N ALA A 29 -10.05 -0.38 1.94
CA ALA A 29 -10.08 -1.40 2.98
C ALA A 29 -10.09 -0.77 4.39
N ILE A 30 -9.26 0.24 4.63
CA ILE A 30 -9.24 1.02 5.88
C ILE A 30 -10.63 1.61 6.14
N LEU A 31 -11.15 2.40 5.19
CA LEU A 31 -12.47 3.03 5.33
C LEU A 31 -13.59 2.01 5.56
N THR A 32 -13.52 0.85 4.91
CA THR A 32 -14.50 -0.22 5.09
C THR A 32 -14.43 -0.80 6.51
N SER A 33 -13.23 -1.07 7.02
CA SER A 33 -13.00 -1.59 8.36
C SER A 33 -13.41 -0.61 9.47
N GLU A 34 -13.14 0.69 9.28
CA GLU A 34 -13.52 1.75 10.23
C GLU A 34 -15.04 1.94 10.33
N ASN A 35 -15.73 1.92 9.17
CA ASN A 35 -17.16 2.22 9.11
C ASN A 35 -18.07 0.99 9.28
N ALA A 36 -17.50 -0.21 9.29
CA ALA A 36 -18.27 -1.43 9.49
C ALA A 36 -18.81 -1.50 10.93
N GLY A 37 -20.12 -1.70 11.07
CA GLY A 37 -20.80 -1.96 12.35
C GLY A 37 -20.50 -3.36 12.89
N ILE A 38 -19.23 -3.66 13.13
CA ILE A 38 -18.75 -4.97 13.58
C ILE A 38 -19.00 -5.11 15.09
N GLU A 39 -19.86 -6.05 15.47
CA GLU A 39 -20.19 -6.37 16.86
C GLU A 39 -19.37 -7.55 17.43
N ASP A 40 -19.02 -8.54 16.61
CA ASP A 40 -18.20 -9.68 17.05
C ASP A 40 -16.75 -9.23 17.28
N LEU A 41 -16.26 -9.37 18.52
CA LEU A 41 -14.94 -8.91 18.93
C LEU A 41 -13.80 -9.53 18.12
N ARG A 42 -13.95 -10.77 17.64
CA ARG A 42 -12.91 -11.43 16.82
C ARG A 42 -12.83 -10.82 15.43
N VAL A 43 -13.96 -10.37 14.90
CA VAL A 43 -14.02 -9.70 13.61
C VAL A 43 -13.51 -8.26 13.75
N ARG A 44 -13.71 -7.62 14.91
CA ARG A 44 -13.12 -6.30 15.20
C ARG A 44 -11.59 -6.39 15.25
N GLU A 45 -11.06 -7.38 15.97
CA GLU A 45 -9.61 -7.63 16.03
C GLU A 45 -9.02 -7.81 14.62
N LEU A 46 -9.66 -8.64 13.77
CA LEU A 46 -9.26 -8.78 12.37
C LEU A 46 -9.33 -7.45 11.59
N ALA A 47 -10.36 -6.62 11.81
CA ALA A 47 -10.50 -5.34 11.13
C ALA A 47 -9.41 -4.35 11.54
N ASP A 48 -9.02 -4.35 12.82
CA ASP A 48 -7.96 -3.50 13.36
C ASP A 48 -6.59 -3.96 12.80
N GLU A 49 -6.32 -5.27 12.74
CA GLU A 49 -5.11 -5.82 12.09
C GLU A 49 -5.04 -5.46 10.59
N ILE A 50 -6.19 -5.49 9.88
CA ILE A 50 -6.27 -5.04 8.49
C ILE A 50 -5.91 -3.57 8.39
N ILE A 51 -6.48 -2.70 9.24
CA ILE A 51 -6.18 -1.26 9.23
C ILE A 51 -4.68 -1.04 9.44
N GLU A 52 -4.09 -1.66 10.46
CA GLU A 52 -2.67 -1.54 10.77
C GLU A 52 -1.77 -1.95 9.60
N ALA A 53 -2.09 -3.07 8.96
CA ALA A 53 -1.33 -3.54 7.80
C ALA A 53 -1.46 -2.58 6.61
N GLN A 54 -2.67 -2.12 6.29
CA GLN A 54 -2.92 -1.26 5.15
C GLN A 54 -2.29 0.14 5.32
N VAL A 55 -2.32 0.70 6.53
CA VAL A 55 -1.65 1.98 6.84
C VAL A 55 -0.14 1.86 6.67
N ARG A 56 0.46 0.78 7.18
CA ARG A 56 1.89 0.52 7.04
C ARG A 56 2.29 0.41 5.56
N GLU A 57 1.54 -0.37 4.79
CA GLU A 57 1.79 -0.57 3.35
C GLU A 57 1.63 0.73 2.55
N ILE A 58 0.70 1.62 2.92
CA ILE A 58 0.58 2.96 2.31
C ILE A 58 1.87 3.75 2.54
N LYS A 59 2.40 3.78 3.77
CA LYS A 59 3.64 4.51 4.09
C LYS A 59 4.85 3.96 3.34
N GLU A 60 4.96 2.63 3.24
CA GLU A 60 6.00 1.98 2.44
C GLU A 60 5.92 2.39 0.96
N MET A 61 4.72 2.39 0.39
CA MET A 61 4.49 2.82 -0.99
C MET A 61 4.79 4.29 -1.22
N GLU A 62 4.34 5.19 -0.33
CA GLU A 62 4.64 6.62 -0.42
C GLU A 62 6.14 6.88 -0.38
N TRP A 63 6.86 6.22 0.53
CA TRP A 63 8.30 6.31 0.64
C TRP A 63 9.00 5.80 -0.62
N LEU A 64 8.62 4.62 -1.12
CA LEU A 64 9.19 4.03 -2.34
C LEU A 64 8.93 4.89 -3.58
N ILE A 65 7.74 5.49 -3.70
CA ILE A 65 7.41 6.41 -4.80
C ILE A 65 8.33 7.62 -4.75
N GLU A 66 8.51 8.25 -3.58
CA GLU A 66 9.39 9.41 -3.41
C GLU A 66 10.85 9.05 -3.74
N ASP A 67 11.34 7.94 -3.19
CA ASP A 67 12.70 7.48 -3.39
C ASP A 67 13.00 7.15 -4.86
N ILE A 68 12.10 6.45 -5.55
CA ILE A 68 12.24 6.15 -6.99
C ILE A 68 12.20 7.43 -7.82
N ARG A 69 11.37 8.42 -7.47
CA ARG A 69 11.30 9.70 -8.19
C ARG A 69 12.57 10.53 -8.00
N ALA A 70 13.18 10.48 -6.83
CA ALA A 70 14.39 11.23 -6.51
C ALA A 70 15.67 10.59 -7.04
N HIS A 71 15.76 9.26 -6.96
CA HIS A 71 17.01 8.51 -7.16
C HIS A 71 16.96 7.50 -8.30
N GLY A 72 15.80 7.26 -8.90
CA GLY A 72 15.60 6.22 -9.91
C GLY A 72 15.39 4.82 -9.32
N LEU A 73 15.27 3.83 -10.21
CA LEU A 73 15.05 2.42 -9.85
C LEU A 73 16.27 1.85 -9.13
N ALA A 74 16.05 0.98 -8.13
CA ALA A 74 17.06 0.05 -7.64
C ALA A 74 16.90 -1.24 -8.45
N GLU A 75 17.81 -1.47 -9.40
CA GLU A 75 17.75 -2.66 -10.28
C GLU A 75 18.62 -3.80 -9.74
N THR A 76 19.50 -3.50 -8.79
CA THR A 76 20.39 -4.47 -8.13
C THR A 76 20.11 -4.59 -6.63
N GLU A 77 20.49 -5.74 -6.05
CA GLU A 77 20.42 -5.94 -4.60
C GLU A 77 21.29 -4.92 -3.83
N GLU A 78 22.43 -4.52 -4.40
CA GLU A 78 23.30 -3.51 -3.79
C GLU A 78 22.60 -2.15 -3.69
N GLU A 79 21.95 -1.70 -4.77
CA GLU A 79 21.19 -0.44 -4.79
C GLU A 79 19.98 -0.48 -3.86
N ALA A 80 19.30 -1.63 -3.75
CA ALA A 80 18.17 -1.82 -2.83
C ALA A 80 18.65 -1.77 -1.36
N ASN A 81 19.75 -2.45 -1.04
CA ASN A 81 20.32 -2.45 0.31
C ASN A 81 20.88 -1.07 0.71
N ALA A 82 21.33 -0.26 -0.25
CA ALA A 82 21.79 1.11 0.00
C ALA A 82 20.65 2.09 0.33
N ARG A 83 19.40 1.75 -0.02
CA ARG A 83 18.19 2.57 0.19
C ARG A 83 17.11 1.73 0.88
N PRO A 84 17.31 1.35 2.15
CA PRO A 84 16.35 0.48 2.83
C PRO A 84 15.03 1.23 3.10
N VAL A 85 13.92 0.53 2.87
CA VAL A 85 12.60 1.00 3.31
C VAL A 85 12.61 1.12 4.85
N PRO A 86 12.19 2.26 5.42
CA PRO A 86 12.07 2.41 6.86
C PRO A 86 11.12 1.37 7.47
N ASP A 87 11.40 0.98 8.71
CA ASP A 87 10.44 0.18 9.46
C ASP A 87 9.26 1.06 9.89
N PHE A 88 8.11 0.88 9.23
CA PHE A 88 6.87 1.57 9.55
C PHE A 88 6.00 0.82 10.56
N SER A 89 6.47 -0.31 11.11
CA SER A 89 5.76 -1.02 12.16
C SER A 89 5.53 -0.13 13.40
N GLY A 90 4.34 -0.19 13.97
CA GLY A 90 3.96 0.61 15.14
C GLY A 90 3.70 2.11 14.88
N THR A 91 3.80 2.59 13.65
CA THR A 91 3.41 3.97 13.32
C THR A 91 1.94 4.03 12.91
N LEU A 92 1.06 4.33 13.87
CA LEU A 92 -0.36 4.65 13.60
C LEU A 92 -0.57 6.13 13.22
N GLU A 93 0.44 6.97 13.42
CA GLU A 93 0.45 8.41 13.09
C GLU A 93 1.16 8.70 11.78
#